data_AF-A0A8T3WWY8-F1
#
_entry.id   AF-A0A8T3WWY8-F1
#
_cell.length_a   1.000
_cell.length_b   1.000
_cell.length_c   1.000
_cell.angle_alpha   90.00
_cell.angle_beta   90.00
_cell.angle_gamma   90.00
#
_symmetry.space_group_name_H-M   'P 1'
#
loop_
_entity.id
_entity.type
_entity.pdbx_description
1 polymer ?
#
loop_
_entity_poly.entity_id
_entity_poly.type
_entity_poly.pdbx_seq_one_letter_code
_entity_poly.pdbx_strand_id
1 'polypeptide(L)'
;MNENGVQFFRGFQKGMKGFGLNISTIVNTVLLSVVYVVGVGLTSILAKISKKRFLEMTISEEKETYWDELNLKKKSMEEYYRQF
;
A
#
# COMPACT_ATOMS: atom_id res chain seq x y z
N MET A 1 -12.25 29.58 -44.94
CA MET A 1 -11.21 29.10 -44.00
C MET A 1 -10.82 27.70 -44.42
N ASN A 2 -9.54 27.45 -44.73
CA ASN A 2 -9.07 26.15 -45.21
C ASN A 2 -9.29 25.06 -44.14
N GLU A 3 -9.98 23.97 -44.49
CA GLU A 3 -10.29 22.85 -43.59
C GLU A 3 -9.04 22.26 -42.90
N ASN A 4 -7.90 22.33 -43.59
CA ASN A 4 -6.60 21.87 -43.11
C ASN A 4 -6.10 22.64 -41.88
N GLY A 5 -6.38 23.95 -41.81
CA GLY A 5 -5.97 24.77 -40.65
C GLY A 5 -6.74 24.38 -39.39
N VAL A 6 -8.04 24.14 -39.52
CA VAL A 6 -8.90 23.74 -38.38
C VAL A 6 -8.50 22.37 -37.85
N GLN A 7 -8.14 21.43 -38.72
CA GLN A 7 -7.63 20.11 -38.30
C GLN A 7 -6.29 20.21 -37.57
N PHE A 8 -5.36 21.05 -38.05
CA PHE A 8 -4.08 21.28 -37.38
C PHE A 8 -4.26 21.84 -35.96
N PHE A 9 -5.10 22.86 -35.78
CA PHE A 9 -5.37 23.45 -34.46
C PHE A 9 -6.06 22.45 -33.52
N ARG A 10 -6.98 21.61 -34.02
CA ARG A 10 -7.61 20.54 -33.22
C ARG A 10 -6.59 19.48 -32.78
N GLY A 11 -5.67 19.09 -33.67
CA GLY A 11 -4.58 18.17 -33.35
C GLY A 11 -3.63 18.75 -32.30
N PHE A 12 -3.23 20.02 -32.48
CA PHE A 12 -2.39 20.75 -31.54
C PHE A 12 -3.05 20.87 -30.15
N GLN A 13 -4.32 21.23 -30.08
CA GLN A 13 -5.06 21.33 -28.83
C GLN A 13 -5.19 19.97 -28.11
N LYS A 14 -5.44 18.89 -28.86
CA LYS A 14 -5.43 17.52 -28.29
C LYS A 14 -4.05 17.14 -27.76
N GLY A 15 -2.98 17.46 -28.50
CA GLY A 15 -1.60 17.22 -28.07
C GLY A 15 -1.25 17.97 -26.78
N MET A 16 -1.58 19.26 -26.71
CA MET A 16 -1.40 20.08 -25.51
C MET A 16 -2.16 19.54 -24.29
N LYS A 17 -3.40 19.07 -24.50
CA LYS A 17 -4.19 18.45 -23.42
C LYS A 17 -3.54 17.16 -22.91
N GLY A 18 -3.06 16.30 -23.81
CA GLY A 18 -2.34 15.07 -23.44
C GLY A 18 -1.01 15.37 -22.72
N PHE A 19 -0.26 16.36 -23.20
CA PHE A 19 0.99 16.79 -22.56
C PHE A 19 0.74 17.31 -21.14
N GLY A 20 -0.27 18.16 -20.95
CA GLY A 20 -0.64 18.68 -19.64
C GLY A 20 -1.03 17.57 -18.65
N LEU A 21 -1.79 16.57 -19.12
CA LEU A 21 -2.15 15.40 -18.31
C LEU A 21 -0.91 14.61 -17.90
N ASN A 22 0.00 14.30 -18.84
CA ASN A 22 1.21 13.54 -18.54
C ASN A 22 2.13 14.27 -17.55
N ILE A 23 2.35 15.57 -17.76
CA ILE A 23 3.15 16.39 -16.83
C ILE A 23 2.48 16.44 -15.46
N SER A 24 1.16 16.62 -15.39
CA SER A 24 0.43 16.61 -14.12
C SER A 24 0.59 15.28 -13.39
N THR A 25 0.51 14.15 -14.09
CA THR A 25 0.74 12.82 -13.51
C THR A 25 2.16 12.71 -12.97
N ILE A 26 3.18 13.09 -13.75
CA ILE A 26 4.59 13.02 -13.32
C ILE A 26 4.81 13.87 -12.06
N VAL A 27 4.35 15.12 -12.08
CA VAL A 27 4.50 16.04 -10.93
C VAL A 27 3.80 15.47 -9.70
N ASN A 28 2.58 14.95 -9.85
CA ASN A 28 1.84 14.36 -8.73
C ASN A 28 2.54 13.12 -8.17
N THR A 29 3.06 12.24 -9.04
CA THR A 29 3.81 11.06 -8.63
C THR A 29 5.10 11.44 -7.91
N VAL A 30 5.86 12.43 -8.42
CA VAL A 30 7.08 12.91 -7.76
C VAL A 30 6.75 13.52 -6.40
N LEU A 31 5.74 14.40 -6.33
CA LEU A 31 5.31 15.02 -5.07
C LEU A 31 4.89 13.97 -4.03
N LEU A 32 4.04 13.02 -4.42
CA LEU A 32 3.61 11.91 -3.56
C LEU A 32 4.79 11.05 -3.12
N SER A 33 5.75 10.76 -4.01
CA SER A 33 6.93 9.97 -3.66
C SER A 33 7.79 10.67 -2.61
N VAL A 34 8.01 11.98 -2.73
CA VAL A 34 8.77 12.76 -1.76
C VAL A 34 8.04 12.78 -0.42
N VAL A 35 6.74 13.05 -0.41
CA VAL A 35 5.94 13.06 0.83
C VAL A 35 5.92 11.69 1.48
N TYR A 36 5.84 10.61 0.71
CA TYR A 36 5.86 9.25 1.23
C TYR A 36 7.22 8.91 1.84
N VAL A 37 8.32 9.21 1.15
CA VAL A 37 9.67 8.94 1.64
C VAL A 37 9.99 9.78 2.87
N VAL A 38 9.66 11.07 2.87
CA VAL A 38 9.92 11.96 4.01
C VAL A 38 8.97 11.62 5.16
N GLY A 39 7.67 11.46 4.91
CA GLY A 39 6.67 11.16 5.94
C GLY A 39 6.87 9.77 6.56
N VAL A 40 6.89 8.72 5.73
CA VAL A 40 7.06 7.34 6.21
C VAL A 40 8.50 7.08 6.64
N GLY A 41 9.49 7.62 5.92
CA GLY A 41 10.90 7.47 6.28
C GLY A 41 11.22 8.14 7.61
N LEU A 42 10.81 9.40 7.83
CA LEU A 42 11.03 10.06 9.12
C LEU A 42 10.25 9.37 10.25
N THR A 43 9.00 8.96 10.02
CA THR A 43 8.24 8.23 11.06
C THR A 43 8.88 6.89 11.39
N SER A 44 9.46 6.17 10.42
CA SER A 44 10.19 4.93 10.66
C SER A 44 11.49 5.15 11.45
N ILE A 45 12.21 6.25 11.19
CA ILE A 45 13.40 6.63 11.94
C ILE A 45 13.01 6.97 13.38
N LEU A 46 11.97 7.79 13.57
CA LEU A 46 11.46 8.14 14.89
C LEU A 46 10.96 6.90 15.65
N ALA A 47 10.22 6.01 15.00
CA ALA A 47 9.78 4.73 15.55
C ALA A 47 10.96 3.88 16.05
N LYS A 48 12.03 3.80 15.25
CA LYS A 48 13.25 3.06 15.58
C LYS A 48 13.97 3.69 16.78
N ILE A 49 14.03 5.01 16.86
CA ILE A 49 14.61 5.74 18.00
C ILE A 49 13.78 5.54 19.27
N SER A 50 12.45 5.57 19.17
CA SER A 50 11.54 5.35 20.30
C SER A 50 11.52 3.91 20.81
N LYS A 51 12.33 2.99 20.25
CA LYS A 51 12.38 1.56 20.58
C LYS A 51 10.99 0.88 20.58
N LYS A 52 9.97 1.49 19.97
CA LYS A 52 8.67 0.85 19.77
C LYS A 52 8.88 -0.23 18.73
N ARG A 53 9.01 -1.48 19.19
CA ARG A 53 8.96 -2.67 18.33
C ARG A 53 7.54 -2.71 17.74
N PHE A 54 7.38 -2.20 16.52
CA PHE A 54 6.09 -2.16 15.82
C PHE A 54 5.50 -3.56 15.61
N LEU A 55 6.36 -4.59 15.60
CA LEU A 55 6.01 -5.97 15.91
C LEU A 55 7.17 -6.55 16.73
N GLU A 56 6.85 -7.28 17.78
CA GLU A 56 7.79 -8.20 18.43
C GLU A 56 8.18 -9.26 17.38
N MET A 57 9.24 -8.99 16.63
CA MET A 57 9.74 -9.86 15.55
C MET A 57 10.35 -11.17 16.09
N THR A 58 10.46 -11.26 17.42
CA THR A 58 10.71 -12.49 18.14
C THR A 58 9.38 -13.22 18.29
N ILE A 59 9.15 -14.25 17.46
CA ILE A 59 8.28 -15.35 17.86
C ILE A 59 8.90 -15.88 19.15
N SER A 60 8.37 -15.49 20.30
CA SER A 60 8.87 -16.04 21.56
C SER A 60 8.43 -17.49 21.58
N GLU A 61 9.39 -18.41 21.44
CA GLU A 61 9.17 -19.86 21.60
C GLU A 61 8.51 -20.19 22.96
N GLU A 62 8.62 -19.27 23.94
CA GLU A 62 8.04 -19.37 25.28
C GLU A 62 6.58 -18.90 25.42
N LYS A 63 6.01 -18.20 24.43
CA LYS A 63 4.57 -17.89 24.49
C LYS A 63 3.84 -19.12 23.95
N GLU A 64 3.21 -19.88 24.85
CA GLU A 64 2.18 -20.86 24.49
C GLU A 64 1.21 -20.16 23.54
N THR A 65 1.32 -20.48 22.27
CA THR A 65 0.36 -20.00 21.30
C THR A 65 -1.00 -20.56 21.71
N TYR A 66 -2.05 -19.73 21.69
CA TYR A 66 -3.45 -20.20 21.86
C TYR A 66 -3.87 -21.25 20.80
N TRP A 67 -2.99 -21.54 19.85
CA TRP A 67 -3.03 -22.71 18.98
C TRP A 67 -2.77 -23.97 19.80
N ASP A 68 -3.82 -24.47 20.46
CA ASP A 68 -3.89 -25.86 20.86
C ASP A 68 -3.71 -26.71 19.58
N GLU A 69 -2.73 -27.61 19.55
CA GLU A 69 -2.64 -28.58 18.46
C GLU A 69 -3.99 -29.29 18.37
N LEU A 70 -4.69 -29.15 17.23
CA LEU A 70 -5.95 -29.81 16.92
C LEU A 70 -5.72 -31.32 16.88
N ASN A 71 -5.59 -31.92 18.07
CA ASN A 71 -5.48 -33.34 18.29
C ASN A 71 -6.87 -33.92 18.09
N LEU A 72 -7.26 -34.09 16.81
CA LEU A 72 -8.53 -34.65 16.32
C LEU A 72 -8.86 -36.05 16.88
N LYS A 73 -7.94 -36.64 17.67
CA LYS A 73 -8.10 -37.94 18.31
C LYS A 73 -8.52 -37.87 19.78
N LYS A 74 -8.48 -36.68 20.42
CA LYS A 74 -8.58 -36.57 21.89
C LYS A 74 -9.92 -36.01 22.39
N LYS A 75 -10.65 -35.25 21.55
CA LYS A 75 -11.93 -34.62 21.88
C LYS A 75 -13.07 -35.20 21.04
N SER A 76 -14.30 -35.21 21.57
CA SER A 76 -15.45 -35.74 20.84
C SER A 76 -15.84 -34.82 19.68
N MET A 77 -16.38 -35.38 18.59
CA MET A 77 -16.76 -34.61 17.38
C MET A 77 -17.71 -33.44 17.70
N GLU A 78 -18.55 -33.59 18.71
CA GLU A 78 -19.50 -32.56 19.16
C GLU A 78 -18.81 -31.29 19.70
N GLU A 79 -17.64 -31.41 20.34
CA GLU A 79 -16.88 -30.22 20.78
C GLU A 79 -16.31 -29.44 19.60
N TYR A 80 -15.95 -30.12 18.51
CA TYR A 80 -15.45 -29.45 17.30
C TYR A 80 -16.57 -28.71 16.54
N TYR A 81 -17.78 -29.25 16.52
CA TYR A 81 -18.92 -28.58 15.88
C TYR A 81 -19.33 -27.27 16.57
N ARG A 82 -18.91 -27.02 17.81
CA ARG A 82 -19.21 -25.78 18.57
C ARG A 82 -18.17 -24.67 18.37
N GLN A 83 -17.13 -24.90 17.55
CA GLN A 83 -16.07 -23.92 17.29
C GLN A 83 -16.39 -22.93 16.16
N PHE A 84 -17.45 -23.20 15.39
CA PHE A 84 -18.01 -22.32 14.37
C PHE A 84 -19.42 -21.90 14.79
#